data_AF-A0A3C0GW34-F1
#
_entry.id   AF-A0A3C0GW34-F1
#
_cell.length_a   1.000
_cell.length_b   1.000
_cell.length_c   1.000
_cell.angle_alpha   90.00
_cell.angle_beta   90.00
_cell.angle_gamma   90.00
#
_symmetry.space_group_name_H-M   'P 1'
#
loop_
_entity.id
_entity.type
_entity.pdbx_description
1 polymer ?
#
loop_
_entity_poly.entity_id
_entity_poly.type
_entity_poly.pdbx_seq_one_letter_code
_entity_poly.pdbx_strand_id
1 'polypeptide(L)' 'DRRMDIAGARHHNMRNIGVLWGFGGAQELQAAGAQHLAAAPEDLLTVLA' A
#
# COMPACT_ATOMS: atom_id res chain seq x y z
N ASP A 1 0.68 5.96 -1.04
CA ASP A 1 -0.70 5.95 -1.59
C ASP A 1 -0.72 6.02 -3.12
N ARG A 2 0.46 5.92 -3.77
CA ARG A 2 0.63 5.81 -5.22
C ARG A 2 1.49 4.61 -5.59
N ARG A 3 1.46 4.18 -6.86
CA ARG A 3 2.33 3.07 -7.33
C ARG A 3 3.82 3.33 -7.09
N MET A 4 4.26 4.59 -7.07
CA MET A 4 5.67 4.95 -6.91
C MET A 4 6.17 4.60 -5.51
N ASP A 5 5.37 4.81 -4.47
CA ASP A 5 5.74 4.46 -3.09
C ASP A 5 5.90 2.95 -2.92
N ILE A 6 4.95 2.18 -3.47
CA ILE A 6 4.94 0.72 -3.43
C ILE A 6 6.14 0.16 -4.21
N ALA A 7 6.36 0.64 -5.43
CA ALA A 7 7.46 0.19 -6.26
C ALA A 7 8.82 0.52 -5.63
N GLY A 8 8.97 1.72 -5.06
CA GLY A 8 10.17 2.14 -4.34
C GLY A 8 10.46 1.26 -3.13
N ALA A 9 9.46 1.02 -2.27
CA ALA A 9 9.61 0.14 -1.11
C ALA A 9 10.03 -1.28 -1.52
N ARG A 10 9.40 -1.84 -2.56
CA ARG A 10 9.76 -3.18 -3.08
C ARG A 10 11.19 -3.23 -3.61
N HIS A 11 11.62 -2.22 -4.37
CA HIS A 11 12.99 -2.15 -4.90
C HIS A 11 14.04 -2.18 -3.78
N HIS A 12 13.70 -1.62 -2.61
CA HIS A 12 14.55 -1.62 -1.42
C HIS A 12 14.23 -2.73 -0.40
N ASN A 13 13.47 -3.76 -0.78
CA ASN A 13 13.08 -4.88 0.10
C ASN A 13 12.37 -4.44 1.39
N MET A 14 11.62 -3.34 1.35
CA MET A 14 10.84 -2.83 2.46
C MET A 14 9.41 -3.35 2.39
N ARG A 15 8.85 -3.64 3.58
CA ARG A 15 7.39 -3.86 3.72
C ARG A 15 6.64 -2.59 3.31
N ASN A 16 5.49 -2.77 2.71
CA ASN A 16 4.65 -1.68 2.21
C ASN A 16 3.17 -2.03 2.35
N ILE A 17 2.35 -0.99 2.49
CA ILE A 17 0.90 -1.07 2.60
C ILE A 17 0.33 -0.01 1.66
N GLY A 18 -0.61 -0.40 0.81
CA GLY A 18 -1.39 0.56 0.02
C GLY A 18 -2.55 1.11 0.84
N VAL A 19 -2.76 2.42 0.83
CA VAL A 19 -3.89 3.07 1.50
C VAL A 19 -4.86 3.62 0.46
N LEU A 20 -6.17 3.41 0.65
CA LEU A 20 -7.21 3.76 -0.33
C LEU A 20 -7.84 5.13 -0.10
N TRP A 21 -7.35 5.89 0.87
CA TRP A 21 -7.75 7.28 1.15
C TRP A 21 -6.76 8.32 0.61
N GLY A 22 -5.85 7.92 -0.28
CA GLY A 22 -4.95 8.82 -1.01
C GLY A 22 -5.28 8.90 -2.50
N PHE A 23 -4.29 9.16 -3.34
CA PHE A 23 -4.54 9.43 -4.77
C PHE A 23 -4.67 8.19 -5.66
N GLY A 24 -4.06 7.06 -5.30
CA GLY A 24 -4.02 5.85 -6.10
C GLY A 24 -5.18 4.90 -5.80
N GLY A 25 -5.70 4.23 -6.83
CA GLY A 25 -6.75 3.22 -6.67
C GLY A 25 -6.21 1.85 -6.25
N ALA A 26 -7.11 0.99 -5.75
CA ALA A 26 -6.74 -0.38 -5.33
C ALA A 26 -6.03 -1.18 -6.42
N GLN A 27 -6.48 -1.10 -7.68
CA GLN A 27 -5.86 -1.78 -8.82
C GLN A 27 -4.44 -1.27 -9.10
N GLU A 28 -4.23 0.05 -9.05
CA GLU A 28 -2.91 0.68 -9.24
C GLU A 28 -1.91 0.15 -8.19
N LEU A 29 -2.34 0.13 -6.92
CA LEU A 29 -1.50 -0.27 -5.79
C LEU A 29 -1.18 -1.77 -5.81
N GLN A 30 -2.17 -2.61 -6.12
CA GLN A 30 -1.96 -4.06 -6.28
C GLN A 30 -1.02 -4.37 -7.45
N ALA A 31 -1.21 -3.71 -8.60
CA ALA A 31 -0.33 -3.88 -9.76
C ALA A 31 1.12 -3.44 -9.47
N ALA A 32 1.30 -2.45 -8.60
CA ALA A 32 2.62 -2.03 -8.12
C ALA A 32 3.25 -3.03 -7.13
N GLY A 33 2.48 -3.99 -6.63
CA GLY A 33 2.93 -5.06 -5.74
C GLY A 33 2.64 -4.83 -4.26
N ALA A 34 1.62 -4.04 -3.93
CA ALA A 34 1.12 -3.90 -2.56
C ALA A 34 0.51 -5.23 -2.09
N GLN A 35 1.00 -5.74 -0.95
CA GLN A 35 0.53 -7.01 -0.39
C GLN A 35 -0.69 -6.83 0.51
N HIS A 36 -0.82 -5.65 1.12
CA HIS A 36 -1.95 -5.27 1.95
C HIS A 36 -2.53 -3.95 1.45
N LEU A 37 -3.86 -3.85 1.53
CA LEU A 37 -4.59 -2.61 1.30
C LEU A 37 -5.39 -2.26 2.56
N ALA A 38 -5.36 -1.00 2.95
CA ALA A 38 -6.18 -0.43 4.02
C ALA A 38 -7.22 0.53 3.40
N ALA A 39 -8.49 0.40 3.78
CA ALA A 39 -9.58 1.23 3.31
C ALA A 39 -9.81 2.46 4.19
N ALA A 40 -9.51 2.35 5.49
CA ALA A 40 -9.50 3.45 6.45
C ALA A 40 -8.29 3.37 7.40
N PRO A 41 -7.90 4.47 8.07
CA PRO A 41 -6.75 4.48 8.98
C PRO A 41 -6.79 3.40 10.08
N GLU A 42 -7.99 3.03 10.55
CA GLU A 42 -8.20 2.03 11.59
C GLU A 42 -7.76 0.62 11.13
N ASP A 43 -7.84 0.33 9.83
CA ASP A 43 -7.41 -0.96 9.26
C ASP A 43 -5.91 -1.20 9.45
N LEU A 44 -5.11 -0.12 9.62
CA LEU A 44 -3.66 -0.22 9.86
C LEU A 44 -3.33 -1.02 11.12
N LEU A 45 -4.20 -0.99 12.13
CA LEU A 45 -4.02 -1.76 13.36
C LEU A 45 -4.00 -3.26 13.09
N THR A 46 -4.71 -3.72 12.05
CA THR A 46 -4.76 -5.14 11.66
C THR A 46 -3.55 -5.54 10.83
N VAL A 47 -3.08 -4.66 9.92
CA VAL A 47 -2.00 -4.99 8.97
C VAL A 47 -0.59 -4.69 9.49
N LEU A 48 -0.46 -3.98 10.61
CA LEU A 48 0.81 -3.70 11.29
C LEU A 48 1.15 -4.70 12.41
N ALA A 49 0.18 -5.50 12.85
CA ALA A 49 0.37 -6.57 13.84
C ALA A 49 1.29 -7.67 13.30
#